data_AF-A0A960G8E9-F1
#
_entry.id   AF-A0A960G8E9-F1
#
_cell.length_a   1.000
_cell.length_b   1.000
_cell.length_c   1.000
_cell.angle_alpha   90.00
_cell.angle_beta   90.00
_cell.angle_gamma   90.00
#
_symmetry.space_group_name_H-M   'P 1'
#
loop_
_entity.id
_entity.type
_entity.pdbx_description
1 polymer ?
#
loop_
_entity_poly.entity_id
_entity_poly.type
_entity_poly.pdbx_seq_one_letter_code
_entity_poly.pdbx_strand_id
1 'polypeptide(L)'
;ARWPALVGPVNAEHSEPIGSADTVRTVRAESTTWATSLRTIAPQLVAVLNEQLGQGTVSRVVVVGPEAPSWKKGRRSVPGRGPRDTYG
;
A
#
# COMPACT_ATOMS: atom_id res chain seq x y z
N ALA A 1 15.19 3.30 9.92
CA ALA A 1 13.94 2.62 10.31
C ALA A 1 12.99 3.56 11.07
N ARG A 2 12.38 4.57 10.41
CA ARG A 2 11.40 5.48 11.06
C ARG A 2 9.94 5.10 10.77
N TRP A 3 9.70 4.20 9.81
CA TRP A 3 8.36 3.84 9.33
C TRP A 3 7.38 3.35 10.42
N PRO A 4 7.75 2.44 11.34
CA PRO A 4 6.86 2.00 12.43
C PRO A 4 6.42 3.14 13.36
N ALA A 5 7.27 4.15 13.55
CA ALA A 5 6.93 5.32 14.36
C ALA A 5 5.97 6.28 13.65
N LEU A 6 5.87 6.21 12.32
CA LEU A 6 5.02 7.07 11.50
C LEU A 6 3.63 6.48 11.26
N VAL A 7 3.54 5.16 11.01
CA VAL A 7 2.27 4.51 10.66
C VAL A 7 1.76 3.55 11.72
N GLY A 8 2.54 3.32 12.78
CA GLY A 8 2.27 2.32 13.80
C GLY A 8 2.88 0.95 13.47
N PRO A 9 3.12 0.10 14.49
CA PRO A 9 3.82 -1.17 14.33
C PRO A 9 3.06 -2.14 13.41
N VAL A 10 1.73 -2.25 13.56
CA VAL A 10 0.89 -3.15 12.74
C VAL A 10 0.94 -2.76 11.27
N ASN A 11 0.74 -1.48 10.94
CA ASN A 11 0.77 -1.04 9.56
C ASN A 11 2.17 -1.16 8.94
N ALA A 12 3.22 -0.97 9.74
CA ALA A 12 4.60 -1.09 9.28
C ALA A 12 5.06 -2.53 9.09
N GLU A 13 4.45 -3.49 9.79
CA GLU A 13 4.68 -4.92 9.58
C GLU A 13 4.14 -5.35 8.19
N HIS A 14 2.96 -4.85 7.84
CA HIS A 14 2.26 -5.25 6.62
C HIS A 14 2.45 -4.30 5.44
N SER A 15 3.32 -3.29 5.58
CA SER A 15 3.58 -2.34 4.51
C SER A 15 4.94 -1.68 4.58
N GLU A 16 5.48 -1.40 3.40
CA GLU A 16 6.79 -0.80 3.24
C GLU A 16 6.73 0.44 2.31
N PRO A 17 7.44 1.53 2.64
CA PRO A 17 7.56 2.66 1.74
C PRO A 17 8.51 2.30 0.59
N ILE A 18 7.98 2.21 -0.63
CA ILE A 18 8.77 1.87 -1.82
C ILE A 18 9.32 3.10 -2.55
N GLY A 19 8.81 4.29 -2.22
CA GLY A 19 9.33 5.51 -2.79
C GLY A 19 8.48 6.72 -2.48
N SER A 20 9.02 7.87 -2.86
CA SER A 20 8.34 9.15 -2.73
C SER A 20 8.61 10.00 -3.96
N ALA A 21 7.56 10.60 -4.50
CA ALA A 21 7.67 11.57 -5.58
C ALA A 21 7.08 12.88 -5.08
N ASP A 22 7.91 13.91 -4.96
CA ASP A 22 7.49 15.22 -4.47
C ASP A 22 6.80 15.11 -3.09
N THR A 23 5.54 15.51 -2.98
CA THR A 23 4.67 15.40 -1.80
C THR A 23 3.87 14.09 -1.72
N VAL A 24 4.07 13.15 -2.64
CA VAL A 24 3.37 11.86 -2.66
C VAL A 24 4.25 10.76 -2.10
N ARG A 25 3.72 9.98 -1.14
CA ARG A 25 4.39 8.81 -0.57
C ARG A 25 3.75 7.53 -1.09
N THR A 26 4.57 6.65 -1.66
CA THR A 26 4.12 5.36 -2.18
C THR A 26 4.48 4.24 -1.22
N VAL A 27 3.47 3.47 -0.83
CA VAL A 27 3.56 2.37 0.12
C VAL A 27 3.09 1.10 -0.55
N ARG A 28 3.86 0.04 -0.43
CA ARG A 28 3.50 -1.31 -0.87
C ARG A 28 2.95 -2.07 0.32
N ALA A 29 1.77 -2.63 0.16
CA ALA A 29 1.20 -3.57 1.11
C ALA A 29 1.62 -5.01 0.78
N GLU A 30 1.74 -5.86 1.78
CA GLU A 30 2.03 -7.29 1.58
C GLU A 30 0.89 -8.06 0.91
N SER A 31 -0.35 -7.56 1.03
CA SER A 31 -1.54 -8.26 0.56
C SER A 31 -2.58 -7.27 0.02
N THR A 32 -3.49 -7.77 -0.82
CA THR A 32 -4.59 -6.94 -1.35
C THR A 32 -5.53 -6.46 -0.23
N THR A 33 -5.74 -7.28 0.79
CA THR A 33 -6.54 -6.92 1.98
C THR A 33 -5.90 -5.78 2.73
N TRP A 34 -4.60 -5.89 3.05
CA TRP A 34 -3.84 -4.81 3.69
C TRP A 34 -3.78 -3.54 2.85
N ALA A 35 -3.66 -3.68 1.52
CA ALA A 35 -3.71 -2.53 0.62
C ALA A 35 -5.04 -1.78 0.74
N THR A 36 -6.16 -2.49 0.83
CA THR A 36 -7.48 -1.88 1.04
C THR A 36 -7.57 -1.20 2.40
N SER A 37 -7.17 -1.88 3.49
CA SER A 37 -7.16 -1.29 4.83
C SER A 37 -6.34 0.01 4.88
N LEU A 38 -5.13 0.00 4.30
CA LEU A 38 -4.25 1.16 4.24
C LEU A 38 -4.83 2.30 3.38
N ARG A 39 -5.56 2.01 2.30
CA ARG A 39 -6.27 3.03 1.52
C ARG A 39 -7.37 3.70 2.33
N THR A 40 -8.10 2.94 3.13
CA THR A 40 -9.15 3.47 4.02
C THR A 40 -8.57 4.44 5.04
N ILE A 41 -7.41 4.11 5.63
CA ILE A 41 -6.74 4.97 6.62
C ILE A 41 -5.72 5.96 6.01
N ALA A 42 -5.55 5.99 4.69
CA ALA A 42 -4.61 6.88 4.00
C ALA A 42 -4.71 8.36 4.41
N PRO A 43 -5.90 8.99 4.57
CA PRO A 43 -5.96 10.38 5.03
C PRO A 43 -5.40 10.57 6.45
N GLN A 44 -5.56 9.58 7.33
CA GLN A 44 -4.96 9.62 8.68
C GLN A 44 -3.45 9.49 8.60
N LEU A 45 -2.93 8.62 7.73
CA LEU A 45 -1.49 8.49 7.49
C LEU A 45 -0.88 9.81 6.97
N VAL A 46 -1.58 10.51 6.07
CA VAL A 46 -1.15 11.85 5.60
C VAL A 46 -1.04 12.84 6.77
N ALA A 47 -2.03 12.87 7.67
CA ALA A 47 -2.02 13.76 8.83
C ALA A 47 -0.81 13.47 9.74
N VAL A 48 -0.62 12.21 10.15
CA VAL A 48 0.50 11.81 11.02
C VAL A 48 1.85 12.08 10.36
N LEU A 49 1.97 11.83 9.06
CA LEU A 49 3.20 12.11 8.31
C LEU A 49 3.50 13.62 8.27
N ASN A 50 2.49 14.47 8.11
CA ASN A 50 2.65 15.92 8.15
C ASN A 50 2.99 16.44 9.56
N GLU A 51 2.42 15.87 10.61
CA GLU A 51 2.78 16.21 11.99
C GLU A 51 4.24 15.90 12.30
N GLN A 52 4.75 14.78 11.78
CA GLN A 52 6.10 14.28 12.08
C GLN A 52 7.20 14.80 11.13
N LEU A 53 6.85 15.16 9.90
CA LEU A 53 7.78 15.60 8.85
C LEU A 53 7.63 17.09 8.49
N GLY A 54 6.62 17.77 9.04
CA GLY A 54 6.28 19.16 8.72
C GLY A 54 5.00 19.25 7.88
N GLN A 55 4.19 20.26 8.19
CA GLN A 55 2.92 20.51 7.50
C GLN A 55 3.14 20.78 6.02
N GLY A 56 2.43 20.05 5.16
CA GLY A 56 2.53 20.17 3.70
C GLY A 56 3.60 19.29 3.05
N THR A 57 4.40 18.55 3.83
CA THR A 57 5.41 17.62 3.29
C THR A 57 4.78 16.44 2.55
N VAL A 58 3.59 16.00 2.99
CA VAL A 58 2.85 14.91 2.36
C VAL A 58 1.45 15.39 1.96
N SER A 59 1.16 15.36 0.66
CA SER A 59 -0.16 15.67 0.12
C SER A 59 -1.00 14.41 -0.05
N ARG A 60 -0.37 13.28 -0.37
CA ARG A 60 -1.07 12.02 -0.66
C ARG A 60 -0.23 10.80 -0.32
N VAL A 61 -0.90 9.77 0.20
CA VAL A 61 -0.36 8.42 0.29
C VAL A 61 -0.99 7.56 -0.81
N VAL A 62 -0.13 6.97 -1.65
CA VAL A 62 -0.52 6.00 -2.68
C VAL A 62 -0.19 4.62 -2.16
N VAL A 63 -1.21 3.77 -2.07
CA VAL A 63 -1.04 2.39 -1.63
C VAL A 63 -1.15 1.46 -2.82
N VAL A 64 -0.04 0.78 -3.11
CA VAL A 64 0.01 -0.30 -4.09
C VAL A 64 -0.15 -1.64 -3.37
N GLY A 65 -0.79 -2.59 -4.04
CA GLY A 65 -0.85 -3.96 -3.54
C GLY A 65 0.52 -4.65 -3.60
N PRO A 66 0.59 -5.93 -3.21
CA PRO A 66 1.79 -6.72 -3.46
C PRO A 66 2.08 -6.71 -4.96
N GLU A 67 3.35 -6.92 -5.31
CA GLU A 67 3.73 -7.08 -6.70
C GLU A 67 2.82 -8.13 -7.33
N ALA A 68 2.02 -7.72 -8.33
CA ALA A 68 1.08 -8.64 -8.95
C ALA A 68 1.90 -9.82 -9.50
N PRO A 69 1.50 -11.08 -9.25
CA PRO A 69 2.05 -12.18 -10.02
C PRO A 69 1.79 -11.83 -11.48
N SER A 70 2.83 -11.60 -12.27
CA SER A 70 2.67 -11.23 -13.67
C SER A 70 2.15 -12.46 -14.42
N TRP A 71 0.84 -12.71 -14.40
CA TRP A 71 0.24 -13.56 -15.40
C TRP A 71 0.20 -12.73 -16.68
N LYS A 72 1.34 -12.64 -17.39
CA LYS A 72 1.36 -12.31 -18.81
C LYS A 72 0.49 -13.34 -19.49
N LYS A 73 -0.82 -13.05 -19.59
CA LYS A 73 -1.78 -13.88 -20.27
C LYS A 73 -1.49 -13.72 -21.76
N GLY A 74 -0.65 -14.64 -22.29
CA GLY A 74 -0.47 -14.81 -23.72
C GLY A 74 -1.82 -15.01 -24.41
N ARG A 75 -1.86 -14.85 -25.75
CA ARG A 75 -3.06 -14.89 -26.62
C ARG A 75 -3.80 -16.25 -26.67
N ARG A 76 -4.12 -16.85 -25.53
CA ARG A 76 -5.01 -18.00 -25.39
C ARG A 76 -5.67 -17.94 -24.01
N SER A 77 -6.74 -17.14 -23.91
CA SER A 77 -7.56 -17.07 -22.71
C SER A 77 -8.54 -18.25 -22.73
N VAL A 78 -8.35 -19.23 -21.85
CA VAL A 78 -9.42 -20.19 -21.52
C VAL A 78 -10.35 -19.56 -20.47
N PRO A 79 -11.68 -19.65 -20.60
CA PRO A 79 -12.60 -19.20 -19.55
C PRO A 79 -12.61 -20.25 -18.42
N GLY A 80 -11.64 -20.14 -17.53
CA GLY A 80 -11.52 -20.96 -16.33
C GLY A 80 -11.61 -20.09 -15.09
N ARG A 81 -12.67 -20.30 -14.30
CA ARG A 81 -12.93 -19.89 -12.92
C ARG A 81 -11.70 -19.26 -12.23
N GLY A 82 -11.77 -17.95 -11.96
CA GLY A 82 -10.74 -17.22 -11.21
C GLY A 82 -10.50 -17.84 -9.83
N PRO A 83 -9.28 -17.66 -9.27
CA PRO A 83 -8.92 -18.25 -7.99
C PRO A 83 -9.94 -17.84 -6.93
N ARG A 84 -10.49 -18.86 -6.28
CA ARG A 84 -11.49 -18.77 -5.23
C ARG A 84 -10.73 -18.81 -3.90
N ASP A 85 -11.14 -17.89 -3.02
CA ASP A 85 -10.71 -17.69 -1.63
C ASP A 85 -9.51 -16.75 -1.40
N THR A 86 -9.87 -15.49 -1.17
CA THR A 86 -9.62 -14.74 0.08
C THR A 86 -9.13 -15.61 1.24
N TYR A 87 -7.84 -15.55 1.55
CA TYR A 87 -7.26 -16.02 2.81
C TYR A 87 -7.99 -15.35 4.01
N GLY A 88 -8.37 -16.00 5.10
CA GLY A 88 -7.77 -17.22 5.67
C GLY A 88 -6.61 -16.83 6.58
#